data_AF-A0A0M3KJ25-F1
#
_entry.id   AF-A0A0M3KJ25-F1
#
_cell.length_a   1.000
_cell.length_b   1.000
_cell.length_c   1.000
_cell.angle_alpha   90.00
_cell.angle_beta   90.00
_cell.angle_gamma   90.00
#
_symmetry.space_group_name_H-M   'P 1'
#
loop_
_entity.id
_entity.type
_entity.pdbx_description
1 polymer ?
#
loop_
_entity_poly.entity_id
_entity_poly.type
_entity_poly.pdbx_seq_one_letter_code
_entity_poly.pdbx_strand_id
1 'polypeptide(L)'
;MERLCKGLHYVMWMQDKALLQEELADNISSLLTVFQNEQQSVLFIKQMLVTVSDQWAQMDRWRMDKFLMLMRRLLRSLFVHLRKNEWNPTLVDTYMKAFQECAISSDKKFCEGLKFHFASVFLDELDYAGTFVVYSIGFFIWYFEKFGGLEPGRVTELLQPFANLLADRQISGYLFDSILREIFLTILHDYADQKAAAAEASNADEGDEDEGMDGDETQGMEQEEEESGAASDSSRIKVDIFAGKICGFVE
;
A
#
# COMPACT_ATOMS: atom_id res chain seq x y z
N MET A 1 25.50 -5.68 -10.61
CA MET A 1 24.08 -5.87 -10.25
C MET A 1 23.26 -6.47 -11.39
N GLU A 2 23.36 -5.94 -12.61
CA GLU A 2 22.59 -6.40 -13.79
C GLU A 2 22.53 -7.92 -13.99
N ARG A 3 23.67 -8.62 -13.97
CA ARG A 3 23.73 -10.09 -14.15
C ARG A 3 22.95 -10.86 -13.08
N LEU A 4 22.98 -10.38 -11.84
CA LEU A 4 22.23 -10.98 -10.72
C LEU A 4 20.73 -10.85 -10.97
N CYS A 5 20.27 -9.64 -11.27
CA CYS A 5 18.86 -9.36 -11.52
C CYS A 5 18.31 -10.12 -12.72
N LYS A 6 19.10 -10.24 -13.81
CA LYS A 6 18.74 -11.08 -14.96
C LYS A 6 18.62 -12.56 -14.56
N GLY A 7 19.54 -13.06 -13.74
CA GLY A 7 19.46 -14.42 -13.19
C GLY A 7 18.17 -14.64 -12.39
N LEU A 8 17.85 -13.74 -11.46
CA LEU A 8 16.62 -13.81 -10.65
C LEU A 8 15.35 -13.71 -11.50
N HIS A 9 15.36 -12.85 -12.53
CA HIS A 9 14.29 -12.77 -13.52
C HIS A 9 14.07 -14.13 -14.21
N TYR A 10 15.13 -14.81 -14.67
CA TYR A 10 15.01 -16.13 -15.27
C TYR A 10 14.54 -17.21 -14.30
N VAL A 11 14.95 -17.15 -13.03
CA VAL A 11 14.43 -18.08 -12.00
C VAL A 11 12.93 -17.89 -11.80
N MET A 12 12.46 -16.65 -11.69
CA MET A 12 11.02 -16.34 -11.63
C MET A 12 10.31 -16.77 -12.92
N TRP A 13 10.92 -16.54 -14.07
CA TRP A 13 10.38 -16.92 -15.38
C TRP A 13 10.08 -18.43 -15.48
N MET A 14 10.98 -19.27 -14.98
CA MET A 14 10.86 -20.74 -15.05
C MET A 14 9.95 -21.34 -13.96
N GLN A 15 9.53 -20.54 -12.97
CA GLN A 15 8.63 -21.03 -11.93
C GLN A 15 7.17 -20.99 -12.41
N ASP A 16 6.55 -22.15 -12.57
CA ASP A 16 5.17 -22.28 -13.05
C ASP A 16 4.16 -22.59 -11.92
N LYS A 17 4.63 -23.06 -10.76
CA LYS A 17 3.75 -23.39 -9.64
C LYS A 17 3.42 -22.14 -8.82
N ALA A 18 2.14 -21.78 -8.73
CA ALA A 18 1.67 -20.55 -8.06
C ALA A 18 2.24 -20.35 -6.65
N LEU A 19 2.11 -21.33 -5.75
CA LEU A 19 2.64 -21.23 -4.38
C LEU A 19 4.16 -20.99 -4.35
N LEU A 20 4.91 -21.61 -5.27
CA LEU A 20 6.34 -21.41 -5.36
C LEU A 20 6.70 -20.07 -6.01
N GLN A 21 5.82 -19.46 -6.81
CA GLN A 21 6.03 -18.11 -7.34
C GLN A 21 5.93 -17.09 -6.21
N GLU A 22 4.95 -17.26 -5.32
CA GLU A 22 4.78 -16.40 -4.14
C GLU A 22 6.01 -16.49 -3.22
N GLU A 23 6.38 -17.72 -2.82
CA GLU A 23 7.55 -17.95 -1.98
C GLU A 23 8.84 -17.42 -2.63
N LEU A 24 9.00 -17.62 -3.94
CA LEU A 24 10.15 -17.10 -4.67
C LEU A 24 10.17 -15.57 -4.70
N ALA A 25 9.01 -14.90 -4.86
CA ALA A 25 8.94 -13.45 -4.84
C ALA A 25 9.31 -12.89 -3.46
N ASP A 26 8.83 -13.53 -2.39
CA ASP A 26 9.17 -13.16 -1.02
C ASP A 26 10.67 -13.34 -0.77
N ASN A 27 11.24 -14.49 -1.17
CA ASN A 27 12.67 -14.76 -1.09
C ASN A 27 13.51 -13.72 -1.85
N ILE A 28 13.15 -13.39 -3.10
CA ILE A 28 13.84 -12.36 -3.89
C ILE A 28 13.74 -10.99 -3.20
N SER A 29 12.57 -10.64 -2.67
CA SER A 29 12.35 -9.36 -2.00
C SER A 29 13.11 -9.23 -0.68
N SER A 30 13.35 -10.34 0.02
CA SER A 30 14.12 -10.37 1.28
C SER A 30 15.61 -10.06 1.08
N LEU A 31 16.15 -10.28 -0.13
CA LEU A 31 17.54 -10.02 -0.47
C LEU A 31 17.95 -8.56 -0.24
N LEU A 32 16.99 -7.63 -0.29
CA LEU A 32 17.18 -6.22 0.07
C LEU A 32 17.93 -6.05 1.40
N THR A 33 17.59 -6.87 2.39
CA THR A 33 18.12 -6.77 3.75
C THR A 33 19.42 -7.54 3.97
N VAL A 34 19.85 -8.34 2.99
CA VAL A 34 21.03 -9.19 3.08
C VAL A 34 22.32 -8.44 2.69
N PHE A 35 22.21 -7.38 1.89
CA PHE A 35 23.37 -6.60 1.49
C PHE A 35 23.95 -5.82 2.69
N GLN A 36 25.28 -5.81 2.81
CA GLN A 36 25.97 -5.08 3.87
C GLN A 36 25.98 -3.57 3.64
N ASN A 37 25.83 -3.13 2.39
CA ASN A 37 25.88 -1.73 2.00
C ASN A 37 24.54 -1.32 1.38
N GLU A 38 23.93 -0.29 1.97
CA GLU A 38 22.65 0.25 1.55
C GLU A 38 22.64 0.73 0.09
N GLN A 39 23.76 1.22 -0.43
CA GLN A 39 23.89 1.61 -1.85
C GLN A 39 23.72 0.39 -2.78
N GLN A 40 24.12 -0.80 -2.33
CA GLN A 40 23.89 -2.04 -3.09
C GLN A 40 22.43 -2.45 -3.04
N SER A 41 21.75 -2.27 -1.90
CA SER A 41 20.30 -2.49 -1.74
C SER A 41 19.48 -1.59 -2.66
N VAL A 42 19.80 -0.29 -2.71
CA VAL A 42 19.20 0.67 -3.64
C VAL A 42 19.44 0.24 -5.09
N LEU A 43 20.68 -0.08 -5.44
CA LEU A 43 21.03 -0.51 -6.80
C LEU A 43 20.32 -1.81 -7.17
N PHE A 44 20.14 -2.74 -6.22
CA PHE A 44 19.41 -3.98 -6.43
C PHE A 44 17.95 -3.73 -6.78
N ILE A 45 17.23 -2.93 -5.98
CA ILE A 45 15.82 -2.58 -6.26
C ILE A 45 15.69 -1.90 -7.61
N LYS A 46 16.49 -0.86 -7.85
CA LYS A 46 16.48 -0.14 -9.13
C LYS A 46 16.72 -1.08 -10.30
N GLN A 47 17.77 -1.89 -10.21
CA GLN A 47 18.15 -2.81 -11.29
C GLN A 47 17.10 -3.91 -11.50
N MET A 48 16.46 -4.40 -10.44
CA MET A 48 15.36 -5.37 -10.57
C MET A 48 14.19 -4.78 -11.36
N LEU A 49 13.74 -3.56 -11.01
CA LEU A 49 12.66 -2.88 -11.74
C LEU A 49 13.02 -2.65 -13.21
N VAL A 50 14.23 -2.15 -13.48
CA VAL A 50 14.73 -1.95 -14.85
C VAL A 50 14.80 -3.27 -15.62
N THR A 51 15.27 -4.35 -14.99
CA THR A 51 15.36 -5.67 -15.63
C THR A 51 13.98 -6.21 -16.01
N VAL A 52 12.97 -6.05 -15.13
CA VAL A 52 11.58 -6.43 -15.45
C VAL A 52 11.04 -5.58 -16.59
N SER A 53 11.33 -4.27 -16.60
CA SER A 53 10.94 -3.38 -17.69
C SER A 53 11.56 -3.76 -19.03
N ASP A 54 12.86 -4.03 -19.08
CA ASP A 54 13.57 -4.37 -20.32
C ASP A 54 13.05 -5.68 -20.94
N GLN A 55 12.63 -6.63 -20.12
CA GLN A 55 12.09 -7.91 -20.56
C GLN A 55 10.57 -7.89 -20.77
N TRP A 56 9.88 -6.82 -20.36
CA TRP A 56 8.42 -6.74 -20.36
C TRP A 56 7.81 -6.97 -21.75
N ALA A 57 8.41 -6.39 -22.78
CA ALA A 57 7.92 -6.52 -24.16
C ALA A 57 8.06 -7.96 -24.72
N GLN A 58 8.94 -8.77 -24.15
CA GLN A 58 9.17 -10.16 -24.57
C GLN A 58 8.28 -11.15 -23.80
N MET A 59 7.57 -10.66 -22.78
CA MET A 59 6.78 -11.51 -21.90
C MET A 59 5.38 -11.75 -22.46
N ASP A 60 4.97 -13.01 -22.45
CA ASP A 60 3.61 -13.38 -22.78
C ASP A 60 2.64 -13.08 -21.62
N ARG A 61 1.36 -12.89 -21.98
CA ARG A 61 0.31 -12.48 -21.04
C ARG A 61 0.18 -13.37 -19.81
N TRP A 62 0.45 -14.67 -19.93
CA TRP A 62 0.23 -15.65 -18.87
C TRP A 62 1.32 -15.59 -17.79
N ARG A 63 2.45 -14.97 -18.12
CA ARG A 63 3.58 -14.78 -17.19
C ARG A 63 3.58 -13.41 -16.51
N MET A 64 2.77 -12.46 -16.96
CA MET A 64 2.79 -11.09 -16.46
C MET A 64 2.49 -11.01 -14.95
N ASP A 65 1.49 -11.77 -14.48
CA ASP A 65 0.96 -11.64 -13.11
C ASP A 65 2.02 -11.88 -12.02
N LYS A 66 2.91 -12.87 -12.21
CA LYS A 66 3.98 -13.14 -11.23
C LYS A 66 5.04 -12.04 -11.17
N PHE A 67 5.27 -11.31 -12.26
CA PHE A 67 6.19 -10.17 -12.25
C PHE A 67 5.55 -8.90 -11.69
N LEU A 68 4.24 -8.72 -11.89
CA LEU A 68 3.48 -7.67 -11.19
C LEU A 68 3.47 -7.92 -9.67
N MET A 69 3.28 -9.17 -9.25
CA MET A 69 3.39 -9.59 -7.86
C MET A 69 4.82 -9.38 -7.32
N LEU A 70 5.86 -9.74 -8.09
CA LEU A 70 7.25 -9.51 -7.70
C LEU A 70 7.51 -8.03 -7.44
N MET A 71 7.04 -7.14 -8.31
CA MET A 71 7.16 -5.69 -8.12
C MET A 71 6.49 -5.23 -6.83
N ARG A 72 5.28 -5.75 -6.54
CA ARG A 72 4.55 -5.49 -5.29
C ARG A 72 5.34 -5.95 -4.06
N ARG A 73 5.91 -7.17 -4.08
CA ARG A 73 6.74 -7.70 -2.98
C ARG A 73 8.04 -6.93 -2.77
N LEU A 74 8.70 -6.51 -3.85
CA LEU A 74 9.88 -5.65 -3.76
C LEU A 74 9.56 -4.32 -3.08
N LEU A 75 8.44 -3.68 -3.44
CA LEU A 75 8.01 -2.43 -2.84
C LEU A 75 7.63 -2.60 -1.36
N ARG A 76 6.89 -3.67 -1.03
CA ARG A 76 6.57 -4.04 0.36
C ARG A 76 7.82 -4.20 1.22
N SER A 77 8.75 -5.04 0.76
CA SER A 77 10.00 -5.30 1.47
C SER A 77 10.80 -4.03 1.69
N LEU A 78 10.81 -3.14 0.69
CA LEU A 78 11.44 -1.83 0.80
C LEU A 78 10.80 -0.95 1.87
N PHE A 79 9.48 -0.77 1.86
CA PHE A 79 8.84 0.10 2.86
C PHE A 79 8.95 -0.47 4.28
N VAL A 80 8.89 -1.79 4.43
CA VAL A 80 9.18 -2.45 5.71
C VAL A 80 10.63 -2.21 6.16
N HIS A 81 11.59 -2.23 5.24
CA HIS A 81 12.99 -1.88 5.53
C HIS A 81 13.15 -0.41 5.92
N LEU A 82 12.51 0.52 5.21
CA LEU A 82 12.55 1.95 5.56
C LEU A 82 11.93 2.21 6.93
N ARG A 83 10.82 1.57 7.26
CA ARG A 83 10.22 1.63 8.60
C ARG A 83 11.15 1.12 9.68
N LYS A 84 11.82 -0.02 9.47
CA LYS A 84 12.81 -0.55 10.42
C LYS A 84 13.98 0.41 10.67
N ASN A 85 14.27 1.28 9.71
CA ASN A 85 15.26 2.34 9.81
C ASN A 85 14.63 3.71 10.13
N GLU A 86 13.46 3.70 10.78
CA GLU A 86 12.76 4.91 11.26
C GLU A 86 12.54 5.98 10.18
N TRP A 87 12.32 5.54 8.93
CA TRP A 87 12.11 6.43 7.80
C TRP A 87 13.22 7.47 7.60
N ASN A 88 14.48 7.08 7.86
CA ASN A 88 15.64 7.96 7.73
C ASN A 88 15.61 8.75 6.40
N PRO A 89 15.64 10.10 6.44
CA PRO A 89 15.42 10.93 5.27
C PRO A 89 16.43 10.68 4.16
N THR A 90 17.70 10.48 4.52
CA THR A 90 18.76 10.23 3.54
C THR A 90 18.53 8.91 2.79
N LEU A 91 18.04 7.89 3.49
CA LEU A 91 17.74 6.59 2.89
C LEU A 91 16.52 6.70 1.98
N VAL A 92 15.43 7.28 2.50
CA VAL A 92 14.20 7.50 1.75
C VAL A 92 14.48 8.26 0.45
N ASP A 93 15.22 9.37 0.53
CA ASP A 93 15.58 10.19 -0.63
C ASP A 93 16.40 9.40 -1.66
N THR A 94 17.30 8.53 -1.19
CA THR A 94 18.13 7.69 -2.07
C THR A 94 17.26 6.70 -2.86
N TYR A 95 16.28 6.05 -2.21
CA TYR A 95 15.35 5.15 -2.90
C TYR A 95 14.36 5.90 -3.79
N MET A 96 13.84 7.04 -3.34
CA MET A 96 12.93 7.86 -4.15
C MET A 96 13.63 8.38 -5.40
N LYS A 97 14.89 8.80 -5.30
CA LYS A 97 15.70 9.16 -6.46
C LYS A 97 15.89 7.99 -7.42
N ALA A 98 16.12 6.78 -6.90
CA ALA A 98 16.23 5.59 -7.72
C ALA A 98 14.92 5.29 -8.48
N PHE A 99 13.76 5.53 -7.86
CA PHE A 99 12.45 5.41 -8.51
C PHE A 99 12.18 6.50 -9.55
N GLN A 100 12.59 7.74 -9.30
CA GLN A 100 12.51 8.84 -10.27
C GLN A 100 13.35 8.58 -11.52
N GLU A 101 14.41 7.80 -11.41
CA GLU A 101 15.23 7.37 -12.55
C GLU A 101 14.61 6.19 -13.33
N CYS A 102 13.52 5.56 -12.84
CA CYS A 102 12.86 4.44 -13.52
C CYS A 102 11.32 4.52 -13.50
N ALA A 103 10.66 4.04 -12.45
CA ALA A 103 9.21 3.86 -12.39
C ALA A 103 8.42 5.18 -12.30
N ILE A 104 8.97 6.20 -11.64
CA ILE A 104 8.36 7.54 -11.50
C ILE A 104 9.07 8.51 -12.45
N SER A 105 9.05 8.21 -13.75
CA SER A 105 9.71 9.01 -14.77
C SER A 105 8.83 9.18 -16.01
N SER A 106 9.06 10.24 -16.77
CA SER A 106 8.49 10.42 -18.12
C SER A 106 9.29 9.71 -19.21
N ASP A 107 10.42 9.06 -18.88
CA ASP A 107 11.29 8.39 -19.85
C ASP A 107 10.60 7.17 -20.48
N LYS A 108 10.61 7.09 -21.80
CA LYS A 108 10.02 5.99 -22.58
C LYS A 108 10.84 4.70 -22.53
N LYS A 109 12.07 4.74 -21.98
CA LYS A 109 12.89 3.53 -21.77
C LYS A 109 12.25 2.56 -20.79
N PHE A 110 11.59 3.09 -19.75
CA PHE A 110 10.88 2.26 -18.79
C PHE A 110 9.45 2.00 -19.28
N CYS A 111 9.02 0.74 -19.24
CA CYS A 111 7.73 0.32 -19.77
C CYS A 111 6.56 1.03 -19.07
N GLU A 112 5.68 1.66 -19.84
CA GLU A 112 4.52 2.39 -19.29
C GLU A 112 3.57 1.49 -18.50
N GLY A 113 3.33 0.24 -18.93
CA GLY A 113 2.47 -0.69 -18.21
C GLY A 113 2.93 -0.96 -16.78
N LEU A 114 4.25 -0.98 -16.57
CA LEU A 114 4.83 -1.12 -15.23
C LEU A 114 4.75 0.15 -14.42
N LYS A 115 4.71 1.34 -15.04
CA LYS A 115 4.48 2.60 -14.33
C LYS A 115 3.06 2.68 -13.77
N PHE A 116 2.07 2.25 -14.56
CA PHE A 116 0.68 2.16 -14.08
C PHE A 116 0.57 1.23 -12.88
N HIS A 117 1.14 0.03 -12.99
CA HIS A 117 1.15 -0.93 -11.88
C HIS A 117 1.90 -0.41 -10.66
N PHE A 118 3.04 0.25 -10.87
CA PHE A 118 3.80 0.84 -9.77
C PHE A 118 2.97 1.90 -9.03
N ALA A 119 2.27 2.77 -9.75
CA ALA A 119 1.39 3.78 -9.16
C ALA A 119 0.21 3.15 -8.40
N SER A 120 -0.42 2.10 -8.96
CA SER A 120 -1.59 1.45 -8.33
C SER A 120 -1.24 0.71 -7.04
N VAL A 121 -0.04 0.13 -6.93
CA VAL A 121 0.37 -0.55 -5.70
C VAL A 121 1.09 0.36 -4.70
N PHE A 122 1.49 1.58 -5.09
CA PHE A 122 2.35 2.42 -4.25
C PHE A 122 1.71 2.74 -2.89
N LEU A 123 0.46 3.21 -2.90
CA LEU A 123 -0.26 3.57 -1.68
C LEU A 123 -0.58 2.34 -0.84
N ASP A 124 -1.05 1.25 -1.45
CA ASP A 124 -1.34 -0.01 -0.75
C ASP A 124 -0.12 -0.53 0.03
N GLU A 125 1.06 -0.46 -0.59
CA GLU A 125 2.29 -0.95 0.05
C GLU A 125 2.81 0.01 1.12
N LEU A 126 2.59 1.32 0.93
CA LEU A 126 2.91 2.34 1.92
C LEU A 126 2.01 2.19 3.16
N ASP A 127 0.72 2.00 2.96
CA ASP A 127 -0.28 1.74 4.00
C ASP A 127 0.05 0.46 4.79
N TYR A 128 0.39 -0.62 4.08
CA TYR A 128 0.83 -1.87 4.70
C TYR A 128 2.06 -1.68 5.60
N ALA A 129 3.01 -0.84 5.20
CA ALA A 129 4.17 -0.53 6.03
C ALA A 129 3.80 0.38 7.21
N GLY A 130 2.89 1.35 7.02
CA GLY A 130 2.42 2.25 8.07
C GLY A 130 1.57 1.55 9.15
N THR A 131 0.82 0.52 8.78
CA THR A 131 -0.09 -0.20 9.68
C THR A 131 0.64 -1.21 10.57
N PHE A 132 0.45 -1.11 11.89
CA PHE A 132 0.90 -2.10 12.86
C PHE A 132 -0.30 -2.95 13.33
N VAL A 133 -0.34 -4.23 12.95
CA VAL A 133 -1.29 -5.19 13.54
C VAL A 133 -0.63 -5.80 14.77
N VAL A 134 -0.96 -5.29 15.95
CA VAL A 134 -0.71 -6.00 17.22
C VAL A 134 -1.91 -6.90 17.44
N TYR A 135 -1.69 -8.21 17.48
CA TYR A 135 -2.64 -9.10 18.14
C TYR A 135 -2.59 -8.82 19.63
N SER A 136 -3.61 -8.12 20.12
CA SER A 136 -3.76 -7.74 21.53
C SER A 136 -3.87 -8.98 22.42
N ILE A 137 -2.82 -9.22 23.20
CA ILE A 137 -2.96 -9.87 24.50
C ILE A 137 -2.57 -8.81 25.53
N GLY A 138 -3.58 -8.13 26.08
CA GLY A 138 -3.56 -7.45 27.39
C GLY A 138 -2.58 -6.29 27.60
N PHE A 139 -3.14 -5.09 27.76
CA PHE A 139 -2.71 -4.03 28.68
C PHE A 139 -1.32 -3.36 28.50
N PHE A 140 -0.51 -3.75 27.50
CA PHE A 140 0.81 -3.15 27.21
C PHE A 140 0.82 -2.25 25.95
N ILE A 141 -0.29 -1.56 25.65
CA ILE A 141 -0.45 -0.82 24.37
C ILE A 141 -0.01 0.65 24.47
N TRP A 142 -0.10 1.29 25.64
CA TRP A 142 0.07 2.75 25.73
C TRP A 142 1.49 3.28 25.45
N TYR A 143 2.53 2.45 25.55
CA TYR A 143 3.92 2.88 25.36
C TYR A 143 4.50 2.57 23.97
N PHE A 144 3.79 1.82 23.13
CA PHE A 144 4.31 1.39 21.81
C PHE A 144 3.73 2.18 20.63
N GLU A 145 2.63 2.93 20.85
CA GLU A 145 1.88 3.65 19.80
C GLU A 145 2.68 4.78 19.11
N LYS A 146 3.81 5.22 19.67
CA LYS A 146 4.61 6.32 19.14
C LYS A 146 5.85 5.91 18.33
N PHE A 147 6.16 4.63 18.23
CA PHE A 147 7.35 4.14 17.51
C PHE A 147 6.95 3.48 16.19
N GLY A 148 6.73 4.27 15.14
CA GLY A 148 6.73 3.74 13.76
C GLY A 148 5.66 4.25 12.81
N GLY A 149 4.75 5.13 13.27
CA GLY A 149 3.81 5.81 12.38
C GLY A 149 4.54 6.72 11.38
N LEU A 150 4.17 6.65 10.11
CA LEU A 150 4.69 7.54 9.07
C LEU A 150 4.13 8.95 9.33
N GLU A 151 5.02 9.91 9.64
CA GLU A 151 4.60 11.30 9.88
C GLU A 151 3.93 11.88 8.62
N PRO A 152 2.83 12.66 8.73
CA PRO A 152 2.13 13.20 7.57
C PRO A 152 3.02 14.01 6.62
N GLY A 153 4.00 14.75 7.17
CA GLY A 153 5.00 15.48 6.38
C GLY A 153 5.92 14.56 5.57
N ARG A 154 6.16 13.32 6.02
CA ARG A 154 6.96 12.34 5.28
C ARG A 154 6.17 11.70 4.15
N VAL A 155 4.87 11.50 4.34
CA VAL A 155 3.96 11.04 3.26
C VAL A 155 3.98 12.03 2.11
N THR A 156 3.83 13.33 2.41
CA THR A 156 3.81 14.35 1.36
C THR A 156 5.13 14.42 0.59
N GLU A 157 6.27 14.24 1.28
CA GLU A 157 7.58 14.10 0.62
C GLU A 157 7.68 12.87 -0.29
N LEU A 158 7.14 11.72 0.12
CA LEU A 158 7.09 10.50 -0.70
C LEU A 158 6.19 10.65 -1.93
N LEU A 159 5.14 11.48 -1.84
CA LEU A 159 4.21 11.75 -2.94
C LEU A 159 4.68 12.88 -3.86
N GLN A 160 5.58 13.75 -3.39
CA GLN A 160 6.14 14.86 -4.16
C GLN A 160 6.66 14.45 -5.56
N PRO A 161 7.35 13.31 -5.75
CA PRO A 161 7.82 12.89 -7.07
C PRO A 161 6.67 12.64 -8.06
N PHE A 162 5.54 12.11 -7.60
CA PHE A 162 4.35 11.90 -8.44
C PHE A 162 3.70 13.24 -8.82
N ALA A 163 3.61 14.18 -7.86
CA ALA A 163 3.11 15.53 -8.15
C ALA A 163 4.00 16.26 -9.17
N ASN A 164 5.32 16.16 -9.02
CA ASN A 164 6.28 16.73 -9.97
C ASN A 164 6.14 16.07 -11.37
N LEU A 165 5.88 14.76 -11.41
CA LEU A 165 5.66 14.03 -12.67
C LEU A 165 4.38 14.48 -13.38
N LEU A 166 3.30 14.77 -12.64
CA LEU A 166 2.06 15.34 -13.21
C LEU A 166 2.27 16.76 -13.78
N ALA A 167 3.24 17.51 -13.26
CA ALA A 167 3.59 18.82 -13.76
C ALA A 167 4.47 18.77 -15.03
N ASP A 168 5.07 17.61 -15.35
CA ASP A 168 5.87 17.44 -16.55
C ASP A 168 4.99 17.40 -17.81
N ARG A 169 5.34 18.23 -18.80
CA ARG A 169 4.61 18.31 -20.08
C ARG A 169 4.86 17.11 -20.99
N GLN A 170 5.85 16.28 -20.70
CA GLN A 170 6.20 15.12 -21.54
C GLN A 170 5.47 13.83 -21.13
N ILE A 171 4.68 13.86 -20.06
CA ILE A 171 3.91 12.71 -19.59
C ILE A 171 2.83 12.31 -20.60
N SER A 172 2.60 11.00 -20.77
CA SER A 172 1.47 10.52 -21.57
C SER A 172 0.16 10.77 -20.84
N GLY A 173 -0.91 11.10 -21.58
CA GLY A 173 -2.23 11.38 -20.97
C GLY A 173 -2.77 10.19 -20.16
N TYR A 174 -2.49 8.96 -20.60
CA TYR A 174 -2.84 7.75 -19.85
C TYR A 174 -2.10 7.64 -18.51
N LEU A 175 -0.81 8.00 -18.47
CA LEU A 175 -0.03 7.98 -17.23
C LEU A 175 -0.44 9.11 -16.30
N PHE A 176 -0.78 10.28 -16.84
CA PHE A 176 -1.38 11.35 -16.08
C PHE A 176 -2.67 10.89 -15.39
N ASP A 177 -3.62 10.34 -16.15
CA ASP A 177 -4.91 9.89 -15.62
C ASP A 177 -4.75 8.75 -14.62
N SER A 178 -3.84 7.80 -14.88
CA SER A 178 -3.56 6.68 -13.98
C SER A 178 -2.99 7.17 -12.66
N ILE A 179 -1.96 8.02 -12.66
CA ILE A 179 -1.38 8.55 -11.41
C ILE A 179 -2.42 9.38 -10.66
N LEU A 180 -3.18 10.22 -11.36
CA LEU A 180 -4.21 11.04 -10.75
C LEU A 180 -5.27 10.18 -10.04
N ARG A 181 -5.74 9.12 -10.70
CA ARG A 181 -6.75 8.20 -10.16
C ARG A 181 -6.22 7.37 -9.00
N GLU A 182 -5.14 6.63 -9.24
CA GLU A 182 -4.63 5.64 -8.30
C GLU A 182 -4.06 6.27 -7.03
N ILE A 183 -3.48 7.47 -7.13
CA ILE A 183 -2.84 8.12 -5.99
C ILE A 183 -3.74 9.22 -5.42
N PHE A 184 -3.99 10.28 -6.18
CA PHE A 184 -4.57 11.51 -5.63
C PHE A 184 -6.09 11.40 -5.42
N LEU A 185 -6.83 10.79 -6.35
CA LEU A 185 -8.26 10.57 -6.17
C LEU A 185 -8.53 9.52 -5.10
N THR A 186 -7.74 8.45 -5.02
CA THR A 186 -7.82 7.47 -3.93
C THR A 186 -7.71 8.15 -2.56
N ILE A 187 -6.71 9.01 -2.38
CA ILE A 187 -6.54 9.80 -1.15
C ILE A 187 -7.74 10.71 -0.88
N LEU A 188 -8.22 11.41 -1.91
CA LEU A 188 -9.31 12.37 -1.76
C LEU A 188 -10.64 11.69 -1.42
N HIS A 189 -10.92 10.54 -2.04
CA HIS A 189 -12.09 9.73 -1.73
C HIS A 189 -12.04 9.22 -0.29
N ASP A 190 -10.89 8.70 0.14
CA ASP A 190 -10.74 8.21 1.52
C ASP A 190 -10.93 9.33 2.54
N TYR A 191 -10.38 10.52 2.29
CA TYR A 191 -10.62 11.71 3.13
C TYR A 191 -12.10 12.14 3.16
N ALA A 192 -12.78 12.09 2.02
CA ALA A 192 -14.19 12.44 1.93
C ALA A 192 -15.05 11.46 2.74
N ASP A 193 -14.76 10.16 2.64
CA ASP A 193 -15.46 9.10 3.36
C ASP A 193 -15.25 9.24 4.88
N GLN A 194 -14.01 9.49 5.32
CA GLN A 194 -13.70 9.74 6.74
C GLN A 194 -14.44 10.97 7.27
N LYS A 195 -14.50 12.04 6.48
CA LYS A 195 -15.19 13.27 6.87
C LYS A 195 -16.71 13.07 6.96
N ALA A 196 -17.29 12.26 6.06
CA ALA A 196 -18.70 11.89 6.12
C ALA A 196 -19.00 11.06 7.38
N ALA A 197 -18.19 10.04 7.66
CA ALA A 197 -18.33 9.20 8.84
C ALA A 197 -18.19 10.01 10.14
N ALA A 198 -17.26 10.96 10.20
CA ALA A 198 -17.11 11.85 11.36
C ALA A 198 -18.32 12.78 11.56
N ALA A 199 -18.96 13.23 10.49
CA ALA A 199 -20.17 14.05 10.55
C ALA A 199 -21.40 13.23 11.01
N GLU A 200 -21.50 11.97 10.58
CA GLU A 200 -22.54 11.03 11.05
C GLU A 200 -22.36 10.70 12.53
N ALA A 201 -21.14 10.44 12.99
CA ALA A 201 -20.84 10.20 14.40
C ALA A 201 -21.16 11.40 15.29
N SER A 202 -20.92 12.64 14.83
CA SER A 202 -21.29 13.85 15.60
C SER A 202 -22.80 14.09 15.67
N ASN A 203 -23.55 13.68 14.64
CA ASN A 203 -25.01 13.85 14.64
C ASN A 203 -25.73 12.77 15.47
N ALA A 204 -25.09 11.62 15.71
CA ALA A 204 -25.63 10.56 16.56
C ALA A 204 -25.54 10.89 18.06
N ASP A 205 -24.61 11.75 18.48
CA ASP A 205 -24.39 12.14 19.88
C ASP A 205 -25.34 13.27 20.35
N GLU A 206 -26.02 13.96 19.42
CA GLU A 206 -27.03 15.00 19.74
C GLU A 206 -28.48 14.46 19.77
N GLY A 207 -28.69 13.15 19.57
CA GLY A 207 -30.02 12.52 19.45
C GLY A 207 -30.61 11.89 20.71
N ASP A 208 -29.88 11.87 21.83
CA ASP A 208 -30.24 11.11 23.04
C ASP A 208 -30.66 12.00 24.25
N GLU A 209 -31.30 13.14 23.98
CA GLU A 209 -32.08 13.85 25.01
C GLU A 209 -33.55 13.96 24.57
N ASP A 210 -34.38 13.18 25.27
CA ASP A 210 -35.84 13.26 25.39
C ASP A 210 -36.65 12.19 24.63
N GLU A 211 -36.84 11.03 25.28
CA GLU A 211 -38.20 10.50 25.46
C GLU A 211 -38.37 9.93 26.88
N GLY A 212 -39.29 10.55 27.61
CA GLY A 212 -39.62 10.25 29.00
C GLY A 212 -40.31 8.90 29.21
N MET A 213 -40.17 8.43 30.45
CA MET A 213 -40.93 7.36 31.09
C MET A 213 -42.41 7.30 30.65
N ASP A 214 -42.85 6.13 30.17
CA ASP A 214 -43.98 5.44 30.81
C ASP A 214 -43.85 3.92 30.63
N GLY A 215 -44.13 3.19 31.70
CA GLY A 215 -43.94 1.74 31.76
C GLY A 215 -45.19 0.95 31.40
N ASP A 216 -45.02 -0.28 30.91
CA ASP A 216 -45.79 -1.43 31.37
C ASP A 216 -45.11 -2.75 30.97
N GLU A 217 -45.16 -3.73 31.86
CA GLU A 217 -44.68 -5.09 31.65
C GLU A 217 -45.72 -5.89 30.84
N THR A 218 -45.33 -6.69 29.84
CA THR A 218 -45.75 -8.12 29.76
C THR A 218 -45.07 -8.90 28.64
N GLN A 219 -44.77 -10.16 28.96
CA GLN A 219 -44.21 -11.20 28.10
C GLN A 219 -45.20 -11.69 27.03
N GLY A 220 -44.69 -12.10 25.86
CA GLY A 220 -45.41 -12.89 24.86
C GLY A 220 -44.49 -13.46 23.79
N MET A 221 -44.40 -14.78 23.70
CA MET A 221 -43.77 -15.57 22.63
C MET A 221 -44.46 -15.35 21.28
N GLU A 222 -43.73 -15.46 20.16
CA GLU A 222 -43.91 -16.49 19.12
C GLU A 222 -42.98 -16.26 17.90
N GLN A 223 -42.77 -17.36 17.16
CA GLN A 223 -41.73 -17.63 16.15
C GLN A 223 -42.14 -17.25 14.72
N GLU A 224 -41.13 -17.23 13.82
CA GLU A 224 -41.07 -17.78 12.44
C GLU A 224 -40.37 -16.79 11.46
N GLU A 225 -39.18 -17.19 10.95
CA GLU A 225 -38.86 -17.54 9.53
C GLU A 225 -38.80 -16.29 8.60
N GLU A 226 -37.82 -16.02 7.74
CA GLU A 226 -37.05 -16.86 6.81
C GLU A 226 -35.92 -16.03 6.13
N GLU A 227 -34.87 -16.73 5.69
CA GLU A 227 -34.00 -16.51 4.51
C GLU A 227 -33.13 -15.25 4.20
N SER A 228 -31.83 -15.57 4.07
CA SER A 228 -30.92 -15.29 2.93
C SER A 228 -30.07 -14.00 2.91
N GLY A 229 -28.79 -14.18 2.59
CA GLY A 229 -27.89 -13.10 2.15
C GLY A 229 -26.52 -13.16 2.78
N ALA A 230 -25.61 -13.94 2.19
CA ALA A 230 -24.19 -13.93 2.55
C ALA A 230 -23.57 -12.55 2.33
N ALA A 231 -23.21 -11.85 3.41
CA ALA A 231 -22.34 -10.69 3.36
C ALA A 231 -20.90 -11.14 3.67
N SER A 232 -20.05 -11.11 2.64
CA SER A 232 -18.61 -11.23 2.78
C SER A 232 -18.10 -9.99 3.52
N ASP A 233 -17.81 -10.13 4.81
CA ASP A 233 -17.27 -9.05 5.62
C ASP A 233 -15.83 -8.73 5.18
N SER A 234 -15.71 -7.62 4.44
CA SER A 234 -14.46 -7.05 3.97
C SER A 234 -13.83 -6.27 5.11
N SER A 235 -13.26 -6.99 6.07
CA SER A 235 -12.41 -6.42 7.11
C SER A 235 -11.05 -6.03 6.52
N ARG A 236 -11.02 -4.92 5.78
CA ARG A 236 -9.78 -4.19 5.46
C ARG A 236 -9.73 -2.95 6.35
N ILE A 237 -8.98 -3.05 7.43
CA ILE A 237 -8.56 -1.90 8.22
C ILE A 237 -7.71 -1.02 7.30
N LYS A 238 -8.24 0.15 6.92
CA LYS A 238 -7.51 1.19 6.19
C LYS A 238 -6.92 2.18 7.20
N VAL A 239 -5.64 2.54 7.08
CA VAL A 239 -5.04 3.56 7.92
C VAL A 239 -5.29 4.94 7.34
N ASP A 240 -5.64 5.83 8.25
CA ASP A 240 -5.79 7.25 8.01
C ASP A 240 -4.42 7.87 7.69
N ILE A 241 -4.15 8.05 6.40
CA ILE A 241 -2.90 8.62 5.86
C ILE A 241 -2.64 10.03 6.41
N PHE A 242 -3.66 10.72 6.93
CA PHE A 242 -3.55 12.12 7.37
C PHE A 242 -3.67 12.34 8.87
N ALA A 243 -4.31 11.44 9.64
CA ALA A 243 -4.52 11.70 11.07
C ALA A 243 -3.54 11.02 12.03
N GLY A 244 -2.79 9.98 11.62
CA GLY A 244 -2.01 9.19 12.60
C GLY A 244 -2.85 8.71 13.79
N LYS A 245 -4.17 8.57 13.59
CA LYS A 245 -5.15 8.11 14.57
C LYS A 245 -5.93 6.96 13.96
N ILE A 246 -5.90 5.82 14.63
CA ILE A 246 -6.87 4.75 14.39
C ILE A 246 -8.17 5.24 15.03
N CYS A 247 -9.18 5.55 14.21
CA CYS A 247 -10.54 5.69 14.74
C CYS A 247 -11.00 4.28 15.10
N GLY A 248 -10.87 3.93 16.39
CA GLY A 248 -11.44 2.71 16.93
C GLY A 248 -12.95 2.85 16.96
N PHE A 249 -13.66 1.88 16.40
CA PHE A 249 -14.98 1.54 16.92
C PHE A 249 -14.81 0.34 17.84
N VAL A 250 -15.07 0.61 19.12
CA VAL A 250 -15.29 -0.38 20.16
C VAL A 250 -16.68 -0.94 19.92
N GLU A 251 -16.78 -2.26 19.79
CA GLU A 251 -17.91 -3.02 20.37
C GLU A 251 -17.34 -4.00 21.40
#